data_AF-A0A067DIL5-F1
#
_entry.id   AF-A0A067DIL5-F1
#
_cell.length_a   1.000
_cell.length_b   1.000
_cell.length_c   1.000
_cell.angle_alpha   90.00
_cell.angle_beta   90.00
_cell.angle_gamma   90.00
#
_symmetry.space_group_name_H-M   'P 1'
#
loop_
_entity.id
_entity.type
_entity.pdbx_description
1 polymer ?
#
loop_
_entity_poly.entity_id
_entity_poly.type
_entity_poly.pdbx_seq_one_letter_code
_entity_poly.pdbx_strand_id
1 'polypeptide(L)'
;VYGMLMARSTYEGMKLADKDKRPFVLTRAGFIGSQRYAATWTGDNVSNWEHLHMSISMVLQLGLSGQPFSGPDIGGFAGNATPRLFGRWMGIGAMFPFCRGHTETDTIDHEPWSFGEECEEVCRLALKRRYRLLPHIYTLFYMAHTTGTLVASPTFFADPEDLTLRKLENSFLLGPVLVCASTLPDQRSDKLQHALPKGIWQSFDFEDSHPVSVLGRLSVSINHVCFPLF
;
A
#
# COMPACT_ATOMS: atom_id res chain seq x y z
N VAL A 1 10.64 -23.19 -2.47
CA VAL A 1 9.42 -23.93 -2.06
C VAL A 1 9.21 -24.07 -0.55
N TYR A 2 10.26 -24.13 0.30
CA TYR A 2 10.13 -24.33 1.74
C TYR A 2 9.15 -23.36 2.43
N GLY A 3 9.32 -22.04 2.25
CA GLY A 3 8.44 -21.03 2.85
C GLY A 3 6.97 -21.15 2.42
N MET A 4 6.70 -21.50 1.16
CA MET A 4 5.35 -21.76 0.67
C MET A 4 4.74 -22.99 1.34
N LEU A 5 5.49 -24.09 1.48
CA LEU A 5 5.00 -25.30 2.13
C LEU A 5 4.74 -25.05 3.63
N MET A 6 5.59 -24.29 4.30
CA MET A 6 5.37 -23.86 5.68
C MET A 6 4.08 -23.03 5.81
N ALA A 7 3.89 -22.01 4.96
CA ALA A 7 2.69 -21.17 4.96
C ALA A 7 1.42 -22.01 4.69
N ARG A 8 1.49 -22.95 3.75
CA ARG A 8 0.41 -23.90 3.45
C ARG A 8 0.06 -24.76 4.67
N SER A 9 1.05 -25.38 5.31
CA SER A 9 0.83 -26.22 6.49
C SER A 9 0.19 -25.42 7.64
N THR A 10 0.64 -24.18 7.87
CA THR A 10 0.02 -23.28 8.86
C THR A 10 -1.43 -22.97 8.49
N TYR A 11 -1.70 -22.62 7.23
CA TYR A 11 -3.04 -22.33 6.74
C TYR A 11 -3.99 -23.52 6.90
N GLU A 12 -3.56 -24.72 6.49
CA GLU A 12 -4.34 -25.95 6.62
C GLU A 12 -4.58 -26.31 8.09
N GLY A 13 -3.57 -26.14 8.96
CA GLY A 13 -3.71 -26.32 10.40
C GLY A 13 -4.74 -25.38 11.04
N MET A 14 -4.74 -24.10 10.66
CA MET A 14 -5.75 -23.14 11.11
C MET A 14 -7.16 -23.50 10.63
N LYS A 15 -7.30 -24.02 9.40
CA LYS A 15 -8.57 -24.52 8.87
C LYS A 15 -9.08 -25.77 9.59
N LEU A 16 -8.18 -26.64 10.04
CA LEU A 16 -8.54 -27.80 10.86
C LEU A 16 -9.04 -27.37 12.25
N ALA A 17 -8.48 -26.29 12.81
CA ALA A 17 -8.89 -25.76 14.11
C ALA A 17 -10.27 -25.08 14.07
N ASP A 18 -10.56 -24.31 13.01
CA ASP A 18 -11.87 -23.65 12.81
C ASP A 18 -12.18 -23.54 11.31
N LYS A 19 -13.05 -24.43 10.81
CA LYS A 19 -13.38 -24.52 9.38
C LYS A 19 -14.19 -23.31 8.87
N ASP A 20 -14.93 -22.65 9.75
CA ASP A 20 -15.89 -21.61 9.42
C ASP A 20 -15.24 -20.22 9.30
N LYS A 21 -13.98 -20.09 9.75
CA LYS A 21 -13.20 -18.84 9.64
C LYS A 21 -12.16 -18.90 8.54
N ARG A 22 -11.83 -17.72 7.99
CA ARG A 22 -10.71 -17.56 7.05
C ARG A 22 -9.40 -17.40 7.85
N PRO A 23 -8.37 -18.24 7.62
CA PRO A 23 -7.07 -18.02 8.23
C PRO A 23 -6.42 -16.73 7.76
N PHE A 24 -5.63 -16.11 8.63
CA PHE A 24 -4.66 -15.09 8.27
C PHE A 24 -3.27 -15.61 8.60
N VAL A 25 -2.44 -15.77 7.57
CA VAL A 25 -1.02 -16.16 7.70
C VAL A 25 -0.21 -15.07 7.02
N LEU A 26 0.85 -14.61 7.70
CA LEU A 26 1.84 -13.70 7.14
C LEU A 26 3.15 -14.48 6.97
N THR A 27 3.71 -14.49 5.76
CA THR A 27 4.98 -15.18 5.47
C THR A 27 6.02 -14.22 4.92
N ARG A 28 7.30 -14.48 5.21
CA ARG A 28 8.43 -13.76 4.60
C ARG A 28 8.85 -14.40 3.28
N ALA A 29 8.90 -15.73 3.27
CA ALA A 29 9.38 -16.51 2.14
C ALA A 29 8.19 -17.15 1.41
N GLY A 30 8.16 -16.99 0.09
CA GLY A 30 7.12 -17.52 -0.77
C GLY A 30 7.67 -18.19 -2.03
N PHE A 31 6.78 -18.83 -2.76
CA PHE A 31 6.98 -19.33 -4.12
C PHE A 31 5.66 -19.15 -4.90
N ILE A 32 5.66 -19.40 -6.22
CA ILE A 32 4.43 -19.29 -7.02
C ILE A 32 3.30 -20.13 -6.39
N GLY A 33 2.13 -19.51 -6.17
CA GLY A 33 0.99 -20.14 -5.50
C GLY A 33 0.86 -19.84 -4.00
N SER A 34 1.78 -19.08 -3.41
CA SER A 34 1.71 -18.68 -1.98
C SER A 34 0.51 -17.80 -1.65
N GLN A 35 -0.03 -17.07 -2.63
CA GLN A 35 -1.17 -16.17 -2.47
C GLN A 35 -2.46 -16.88 -2.02
N ARG A 36 -2.53 -18.21 -2.23
CA ARG A 36 -3.65 -19.03 -1.75
C ARG A 36 -3.65 -19.22 -0.24
N TYR A 37 -2.51 -19.02 0.41
CA TYR A 37 -2.30 -19.43 1.81
C TYR A 37 -1.89 -18.27 2.72
N ALA A 38 -1.21 -17.24 2.21
CA ALA A 38 -0.65 -16.21 3.07
C ALA A 38 -0.55 -14.84 2.39
N ALA A 39 -0.63 -13.79 3.21
CA ALA A 39 -0.09 -12.47 2.90
C ALA A 39 1.45 -12.51 2.99
N THR A 40 2.12 -11.54 2.36
CA THR A 40 3.57 -11.36 2.47
C THR A 40 3.92 -9.94 2.86
N TRP A 41 5.06 -9.75 3.51
CA TRP A 41 5.69 -8.43 3.57
C TRP A 41 7.03 -8.42 2.85
N THR A 42 7.56 -7.23 2.56
CA THR A 42 8.80 -7.07 1.77
C THR A 42 10.09 -7.34 2.55
N GLY A 43 9.98 -7.79 3.80
CA GLY A 43 11.13 -8.03 4.68
C GLY A 43 11.67 -6.76 5.33
N ASP A 44 12.91 -6.87 5.78
CA ASP A 44 13.58 -5.99 6.73
C ASP A 44 14.06 -4.70 6.00
N ASN A 45 13.13 -3.77 5.73
CA ASN A 45 13.41 -2.48 5.10
C ASN A 45 13.99 -1.45 6.09
N VAL A 46 14.56 -0.35 5.59
CA VAL A 46 15.22 0.68 6.39
C VAL A 46 14.34 1.93 6.51
N SER A 47 14.42 2.62 7.64
CA SER A 47 13.76 3.89 7.93
C SER A 47 14.39 5.05 7.15
N ASN A 48 14.27 5.05 5.83
CA ASN A 48 14.72 6.13 4.95
C ASN A 48 13.75 6.38 3.76
N TRP A 49 13.99 7.47 3.02
CA TRP A 49 13.16 7.88 1.89
C TRP A 49 13.30 6.97 0.66
N GLU A 50 14.47 6.36 0.47
CA GLU A 50 14.73 5.44 -0.64
C GLU A 50 13.88 4.17 -0.51
N HIS A 51 13.83 3.57 0.68
CA HIS A 51 13.01 2.39 0.96
C HIS A 51 11.52 2.72 0.94
N LEU A 52 11.12 3.93 1.34
CA LEU A 52 9.76 4.42 1.12
C LEU A 52 9.42 4.44 -0.38
N HIS A 53 10.29 5.03 -1.20
CA HIS A 53 10.09 5.11 -2.65
C HIS A 53 10.03 3.72 -3.30
N MET A 54 11.01 2.86 -3.01
CA MET A 54 11.07 1.48 -3.55
C MET A 54 9.86 0.63 -3.17
N SER A 55 9.23 0.91 -2.02
CA SER A 55 8.11 0.10 -1.52
C SER A 55 6.92 0.04 -2.49
N ILE A 56 6.67 1.12 -3.25
CA ILE A 56 5.60 1.17 -4.25
C ILE A 56 5.87 0.14 -5.34
N SER A 57 7.04 0.21 -5.97
CA SER A 57 7.46 -0.72 -7.02
C SER A 57 7.52 -2.17 -6.52
N MET A 58 7.94 -2.40 -5.29
CA MET A 58 7.97 -3.76 -4.70
C MET A 58 6.56 -4.35 -4.53
N VAL A 59 5.62 -3.57 -3.97
CA VAL A 59 4.23 -4.03 -3.80
C VAL A 59 3.57 -4.30 -5.15
N LEU A 60 3.78 -3.42 -6.14
CA LEU A 60 3.23 -3.61 -7.48
C LEU A 60 3.80 -4.85 -8.18
N GLN A 61 5.10 -5.09 -8.08
CA GLN A 61 5.73 -6.27 -8.67
C GLN A 61 5.31 -7.58 -8.00
N LEU A 62 5.10 -7.58 -6.67
CA LEU A 62 4.52 -8.71 -5.97
C LEU A 62 3.09 -9.00 -6.47
N GLY A 63 2.26 -7.96 -6.61
CA GLY A 63 0.93 -8.06 -7.20
C GLY A 63 0.96 -8.66 -8.61
N LEU A 64 1.82 -8.13 -9.50
CA LEU A 64 1.99 -8.64 -10.87
C LEU A 64 2.48 -10.09 -10.91
N SER A 65 3.24 -10.50 -9.90
CA SER A 65 3.73 -11.88 -9.72
C SER A 65 2.71 -12.80 -9.06
N GLY A 66 1.46 -12.33 -8.88
CA GLY A 66 0.35 -13.11 -8.33
C GLY A 66 0.25 -13.10 -6.81
N GLN A 67 0.94 -12.19 -6.11
CA GLN A 67 0.89 -12.01 -4.65
C GLN A 67 0.27 -10.65 -4.29
N PRO A 68 -1.07 -10.48 -4.43
CA PRO A 68 -1.72 -9.18 -4.27
C PRO A 68 -1.87 -8.73 -2.81
N PHE A 69 -1.75 -9.64 -1.83
CA PHE A 69 -1.82 -9.29 -0.41
C PHE A 69 -0.41 -9.04 0.14
N SER A 70 0.15 -7.87 -0.20
CA SER A 70 1.52 -7.49 0.16
C SER A 70 1.66 -6.05 0.62
N GLY A 71 2.71 -5.77 1.39
CA GLY A 71 3.04 -4.45 1.91
C GLY A 71 4.41 -4.45 2.60
N PRO A 72 5.03 -3.28 2.79
CA PRO A 72 6.26 -3.12 3.55
C PRO A 72 6.00 -2.97 5.05
N ASP A 73 7.07 -2.89 5.84
CA ASP A 73 6.98 -2.37 7.20
C ASP A 73 6.96 -0.84 7.16
N ILE A 74 5.82 -0.28 7.54
CA ILE A 74 5.56 1.16 7.47
C ILE A 74 6.36 1.86 8.56
N GLY A 75 7.14 2.87 8.17
CA GLY A 75 8.12 3.53 9.03
C GLY A 75 9.56 3.08 8.76
N GLY A 76 9.73 1.85 8.27
CA GLY A 76 11.00 1.16 8.17
C GLY A 76 11.23 0.21 9.35
N PHE A 77 11.67 -1.01 9.07
CA PHE A 77 12.02 -2.01 10.08
C PHE A 77 13.30 -1.65 10.81
N ALA A 78 14.36 -1.32 10.08
CA ALA A 78 15.68 -1.02 10.62
C ALA A 78 15.97 0.49 10.73
N GLY A 79 16.57 0.89 11.85
CA GLY A 79 16.92 2.28 12.14
C GLY A 79 15.71 3.18 12.45
N ASN A 80 16.00 4.44 12.79
CA ASN A 80 15.03 5.36 13.39
C ASN A 80 14.39 6.27 12.35
N ALA A 81 13.06 6.25 12.24
CA ALA A 81 12.35 7.20 11.41
C ALA A 81 12.37 8.61 12.03
N THR A 82 12.26 9.63 11.19
CA THR A 82 11.91 10.99 11.65
C THR A 82 10.39 11.16 11.64
N PRO A 83 9.78 12.06 12.44
CA PRO A 83 8.34 12.31 12.40
C PRO A 83 7.81 12.58 10.98
N ARG A 84 8.60 13.33 10.21
CA ARG A 84 8.31 13.67 8.81
C ARG A 84 8.31 12.44 7.90
N LEU A 85 9.31 11.58 8.02
CA LEU A 85 9.41 10.35 7.26
C LEU A 85 8.28 9.39 7.65
N PHE A 86 8.03 9.20 8.96
CA PHE A 86 7.01 8.30 9.47
C PHE A 86 5.60 8.72 9.03
N GLY A 87 5.26 10.01 9.14
CA GLY A 87 3.99 10.54 8.66
C GLY A 87 3.80 10.32 7.15
N ARG A 88 4.88 10.45 6.36
CA ARG A 88 4.84 10.16 4.93
C ARG A 88 4.65 8.68 4.64
N TRP A 89 5.39 7.83 5.34
CA TRP A 89 5.24 6.37 5.34
C TRP A 89 3.80 5.97 5.62
N MET A 90 3.17 6.55 6.63
CA MET A 90 1.79 6.22 7.00
C MET A 90 0.78 6.67 5.95
N GLY A 91 0.96 7.87 5.38
CA GLY A 91 0.10 8.38 4.30
C GLY A 91 0.06 7.47 3.08
N ILE A 92 1.19 6.89 2.68
CA ILE A 92 1.29 5.98 1.52
C ILE A 92 0.96 4.54 1.93
N GLY A 93 1.55 4.07 3.03
CA GLY A 93 1.44 2.71 3.53
C GLY A 93 0.01 2.31 3.90
N ALA A 94 -0.79 3.26 4.38
CA ALA A 94 -2.21 3.05 4.65
C ALA A 94 -3.02 2.69 3.40
N MET A 95 -2.50 2.96 2.20
CA MET A 95 -3.15 2.64 0.92
C MET A 95 -2.67 1.30 0.33
N PHE A 96 -1.66 0.64 0.90
CA PHE A 96 -1.21 -0.66 0.41
C PHE A 96 -2.18 -1.81 0.78
N PRO A 97 -2.21 -2.91 0.00
CA PRO A 97 -3.07 -4.06 0.30
C PRO A 97 -2.86 -4.61 1.72
N PHE A 98 -1.60 -4.84 2.12
CA PHE A 98 -1.20 -5.13 3.50
C PHE A 98 -0.61 -3.87 4.15
N CYS A 99 -1.07 -3.55 5.36
CA CYS A 99 -0.74 -2.31 6.07
C CYS A 99 -0.36 -2.63 7.51
N ARG A 100 0.93 -2.53 7.85
CA ARG A 100 1.48 -2.82 9.17
C ARG A 100 2.63 -1.84 9.49
N GLY A 101 2.59 -1.19 10.66
CA GLY A 101 3.77 -0.59 11.27
C GLY A 101 4.56 -1.65 12.04
N HIS A 102 5.87 -1.70 11.85
CA HIS A 102 6.75 -2.67 12.50
C HIS A 102 8.18 -2.12 12.51
N THR A 103 8.91 -2.38 13.60
CA THR A 103 10.29 -1.96 13.81
C THR A 103 11.07 -3.07 14.52
N GLU A 104 12.39 -3.09 14.37
CA GLU A 104 13.27 -4.03 15.06
C GLU A 104 13.48 -3.66 16.53
N THR A 105 14.17 -4.52 17.28
CA THR A 105 14.58 -4.18 18.65
C THR A 105 15.63 -3.08 18.64
N ASP A 106 15.73 -2.31 19.71
CA ASP A 106 16.75 -1.26 19.88
C ASP A 106 16.60 -0.04 18.94
N THR A 107 15.45 0.13 18.27
CA THR A 107 15.04 1.39 17.64
C THR A 107 14.29 2.27 18.63
N ILE A 108 14.02 3.52 18.24
CA ILE A 108 12.99 4.33 18.90
C ILE A 108 11.59 3.71 18.68
N ASP A 109 10.65 4.14 19.50
CA ASP A 109 9.22 3.82 19.37
C ASP A 109 8.69 4.25 18.00
N HIS A 110 8.05 3.32 17.28
CA HIS A 110 7.50 3.51 15.93
C HIS A 110 5.96 3.51 15.91
N GLU A 111 5.32 3.77 17.03
CA GLU A 111 3.89 4.00 17.11
C GLU A 111 3.53 5.45 16.72
N PRO A 112 2.36 5.70 16.11
CA PRO A 112 1.98 7.04 15.66
C PRO A 112 2.08 8.16 16.69
N TRP A 113 1.76 7.88 17.96
CA TRP A 113 1.80 8.86 19.06
C TRP A 113 3.21 9.18 19.55
N SER A 114 4.21 8.38 19.17
CA SER A 114 5.61 8.55 19.60
C SER A 114 6.35 9.67 18.84
N PHE A 115 5.77 10.16 17.73
CA PHE A 115 6.37 11.18 16.86
C PHE A 115 5.81 12.60 17.05
N GLY A 116 5.06 12.82 18.13
CA GLY A 116 4.42 14.10 18.46
C GLY A 116 3.08 14.35 17.75
N GLU A 117 2.32 15.31 18.28
CA GLU A 117 0.90 15.54 17.92
C GLU A 117 0.65 15.75 16.42
N GLU A 118 1.55 16.46 15.73
CA GLU A 118 1.41 16.69 14.28
C GLU A 118 1.53 15.39 13.47
N CYS A 119 2.51 14.55 13.81
CA CYS A 119 2.69 13.27 13.13
C CYS A 119 1.55 12.29 13.46
N GLU A 120 1.13 12.26 14.72
CA GLU A 120 -0.01 11.47 15.16
C GLU A 120 -1.27 11.84 14.39
N GLU A 121 -1.54 13.15 14.22
CA GLU A 121 -2.67 13.65 13.44
C GLU A 121 -2.63 13.17 11.99
N VAL A 122 -1.46 13.29 11.33
CA VAL A 122 -1.26 12.82 9.96
C VAL A 122 -1.52 11.31 9.86
N CYS A 123 -1.01 10.52 10.80
CA CYS A 123 -1.22 9.08 10.84
C CYS A 123 -2.71 8.74 11.06
N ARG A 124 -3.38 9.46 11.96
CA ARG A 124 -4.81 9.30 12.23
C ARG A 124 -5.65 9.57 10.99
N LEU A 125 -5.33 10.63 10.23
CA LEU A 125 -6.01 10.94 8.98
C LEU A 125 -5.76 9.86 7.92
N ALA A 126 -4.52 9.41 7.73
CA ALA A 126 -4.18 8.33 6.81
C ALA A 126 -4.97 7.03 7.12
N LEU A 127 -5.05 6.65 8.40
CA LEU A 127 -5.83 5.50 8.83
C LEU A 127 -7.33 5.72 8.61
N LYS A 128 -7.89 6.90 8.92
CA LYS A 128 -9.30 7.21 8.61
C LYS A 128 -9.61 7.06 7.12
N ARG A 129 -8.72 7.51 6.22
CA ARG A 129 -8.86 7.31 4.76
C ARG A 129 -8.92 5.83 4.41
N ARG A 130 -7.98 5.02 4.93
CA ARG A 130 -7.98 3.56 4.73
C ARG A 130 -9.30 2.94 5.18
N TYR A 131 -9.78 3.27 6.38
CA TYR A 131 -11.02 2.71 6.91
C TYR A 131 -12.26 3.13 6.13
N ARG A 132 -12.31 4.35 5.59
CA ARG A 132 -13.34 4.78 4.64
C ARG A 132 -13.30 3.97 3.33
N LEU A 133 -12.11 3.61 2.86
CA LEU A 133 -11.90 2.81 1.65
C LEU A 133 -11.94 1.29 1.88
N LEU A 134 -12.10 0.79 3.12
CA LEU A 134 -12.11 -0.66 3.39
C LEU A 134 -13.14 -1.43 2.57
N PRO A 135 -14.39 -0.97 2.39
CA PRO A 135 -15.35 -1.67 1.52
C PRO A 135 -14.83 -1.81 0.07
N HIS A 136 -14.20 -0.76 -0.45
CA HIS A 136 -13.57 -0.76 -1.78
C HIS A 136 -12.38 -1.71 -1.85
N ILE A 137 -11.43 -1.60 -0.92
CA ILE A 137 -10.26 -2.48 -0.86
C ILE A 137 -10.69 -3.95 -0.72
N TYR A 138 -11.70 -4.24 0.10
CA TYR A 138 -12.23 -5.59 0.25
C TYR A 138 -12.87 -6.11 -1.04
N THR A 139 -13.54 -5.25 -1.80
CA THR A 139 -14.09 -5.58 -3.13
C THR A 139 -12.97 -5.90 -4.11
N LEU A 140 -11.86 -5.16 -4.07
CA LEU A 140 -10.68 -5.48 -4.89
C LEU A 140 -10.06 -6.84 -4.51
N PHE A 141 -10.00 -7.17 -3.22
CA PHE A 141 -9.58 -8.50 -2.77
C PHE A 141 -10.55 -9.61 -3.21
N TYR A 142 -11.86 -9.34 -3.22
CA TYR A 142 -12.84 -10.27 -3.77
C TYR A 142 -12.59 -10.52 -5.27
N MET A 143 -12.41 -9.46 -6.06
CA MET A 143 -12.07 -9.60 -7.48
C MET A 143 -10.75 -10.35 -7.68
N ALA A 144 -9.71 -10.02 -6.91
CA ALA A 144 -8.44 -10.74 -6.95
C ALA A 144 -8.60 -12.24 -6.63
N HIS A 145 -9.50 -12.58 -5.71
CA HIS A 145 -9.81 -13.97 -5.36
C HIS A 145 -10.56 -14.71 -6.47
N THR A 146 -11.54 -14.06 -7.13
CA THR A 146 -12.44 -14.72 -8.09
C THR A 146 -11.93 -14.71 -9.52
N THR A 147 -11.22 -13.66 -9.94
CA THR A 147 -10.79 -13.45 -11.34
C THR A 147 -9.28 -13.30 -11.48
N GLY A 148 -8.53 -13.19 -10.38
CA GLY A 148 -7.07 -13.03 -10.41
C GLY A 148 -6.60 -11.61 -10.73
N THR A 149 -7.49 -10.61 -10.65
CA THR A 149 -7.11 -9.19 -10.82
C THR A 149 -6.18 -8.70 -9.70
N LEU A 150 -5.48 -7.60 -9.95
CA LEU A 150 -4.64 -6.94 -8.95
C LEU A 150 -5.49 -6.14 -7.93
N VAL A 151 -5.02 -6.06 -6.69
CA VAL A 151 -5.58 -5.14 -5.68
C VAL A 151 -4.97 -3.75 -5.84
N ALA A 152 -3.64 -3.68 -5.86
CA ALA A 152 -2.89 -2.50 -6.26
C ALA A 152 -2.22 -2.78 -7.62
N SER A 153 -2.44 -1.94 -8.62
CA SER A 153 -1.90 -2.11 -9.97
C SER A 153 -1.09 -0.89 -10.42
N PRO A 154 -0.08 -1.08 -11.30
CA PRO A 154 0.63 0.03 -11.91
C PRO A 154 -0.29 0.99 -12.66
N THR A 155 0.05 2.27 -12.68
CA THR A 155 -0.75 3.33 -13.34
C THR A 155 -0.99 3.08 -14.82
N PHE A 156 -0.05 2.45 -15.54
CA PHE A 156 -0.21 2.12 -16.96
C PHE A 156 -1.35 1.13 -17.25
N PHE A 157 -1.92 0.45 -16.24
CA PHE A 157 -3.12 -0.38 -16.44
C PHE A 157 -4.35 0.45 -16.81
N ALA A 158 -4.38 1.75 -16.47
CA ALA A 158 -5.48 2.64 -16.86
C ALA A 158 -5.39 3.10 -18.33
N ASP A 159 -4.19 3.11 -18.91
CA ASP A 159 -3.96 3.49 -20.31
C ASP A 159 -2.71 2.75 -20.85
N PRO A 160 -2.85 1.51 -21.33
CA PRO A 160 -1.71 0.69 -21.77
C PRO A 160 -0.97 1.22 -23.01
N GLU A 161 -1.64 2.07 -23.80
CA GLU A 161 -1.11 2.67 -25.02
C GLU A 161 -0.12 3.82 -24.71
N ASP A 162 -0.29 4.50 -23.57
CA ASP A 162 0.67 5.49 -23.10
C ASP A 162 1.88 4.80 -22.42
N LEU A 163 2.91 4.55 -23.22
CA LEU A 163 4.16 3.94 -22.77
C LEU A 163 4.91 4.79 -21.74
N THR A 164 4.60 6.09 -21.60
CA THR A 164 5.26 6.94 -20.60
C THR A 164 4.83 6.58 -19.18
N LEU A 165 3.62 6.07 -18.99
CA LEU A 165 3.08 5.65 -17.69
C LEU A 165 3.84 4.47 -17.08
N ARG A 166 4.55 3.68 -17.90
CA ARG A 166 5.39 2.56 -17.42
C ARG A 166 6.60 3.01 -16.59
N LYS A 167 6.98 4.29 -16.68
CA LYS A 167 8.09 4.90 -15.94
C LYS A 167 7.65 5.53 -14.62
N LEU A 168 6.35 5.51 -14.30
CA LEU A 168 5.84 6.10 -13.06
C LEU A 168 6.10 5.16 -11.88
N GLU A 169 6.92 5.61 -10.93
CA GLU A 169 7.30 4.87 -9.72
C GLU A 169 6.64 5.43 -8.45
N ASN A 170 5.89 6.52 -8.58
CA ASN A 170 5.30 7.27 -7.48
C ASN A 170 3.76 7.33 -7.54
N SER A 171 3.13 6.43 -8.29
CA SER A 171 1.68 6.30 -8.33
C SER A 171 1.25 4.86 -8.57
N PHE A 172 0.03 4.53 -8.13
CA PHE A 172 -0.59 3.25 -8.37
C PHE A 172 -2.12 3.37 -8.32
N LEU A 173 -2.79 2.36 -8.86
CA LEU A 173 -4.25 2.27 -8.87
C LEU A 173 -4.73 1.30 -7.79
N LEU A 174 -5.82 1.66 -7.12
CA LEU A 174 -6.67 0.77 -6.35
C LEU A 174 -8.00 0.67 -7.12
N GLY A 175 -8.05 -0.19 -8.13
CA GLY A 175 -9.14 -0.20 -9.11
C GLY A 175 -9.27 1.18 -9.80
N PRO A 176 -10.42 1.88 -9.70
CA PRO A 176 -10.63 3.19 -10.31
C PRO A 176 -9.99 4.36 -9.55
N VAL A 177 -9.39 4.12 -8.39
CA VAL A 177 -8.77 5.17 -7.56
C VAL A 177 -7.29 5.26 -7.90
N LEU A 178 -6.84 6.40 -8.43
CA LEU A 178 -5.43 6.71 -8.62
C LEU A 178 -4.86 7.33 -7.34
N VAL A 179 -3.88 6.64 -6.77
CA VAL A 179 -3.10 7.08 -5.63
C VAL A 179 -1.80 7.67 -6.13
N CYS A 180 -1.56 8.93 -5.78
CA CYS A 180 -0.38 9.67 -6.16
C CYS A 180 0.45 9.99 -4.91
N ALA A 181 1.68 9.47 -4.86
CA ALA A 181 2.56 9.50 -3.71
C ALA A 181 3.72 10.48 -3.91
N SER A 182 4.06 11.23 -2.88
CA SER A 182 5.33 11.95 -2.81
C SER A 182 6.30 11.16 -1.93
N THR A 183 7.41 10.73 -2.53
CA THR A 183 8.36 9.80 -1.89
C THR A 183 9.74 10.43 -1.70
N LEU A 184 9.89 11.72 -2.00
CA LEU A 184 11.14 12.46 -1.84
C LEU A 184 11.03 13.43 -0.67
N PRO A 185 12.13 13.70 0.06
CA PRO A 185 12.10 14.59 1.20
C PRO A 185 11.61 15.98 0.79
N ASP A 186 12.15 16.67 -0.20
CA ASP A 186 11.77 18.08 -0.41
C ASP A 186 10.56 18.29 -1.33
N GLN A 187 9.92 17.21 -1.75
CA GLN A 187 8.81 17.28 -2.68
C GLN A 187 7.50 17.49 -1.91
N ARG A 188 6.86 18.64 -2.14
CA ARG A 188 5.49 18.86 -1.69
C ARG A 188 4.51 18.25 -2.70
N SER A 189 3.44 17.64 -2.21
CA SER A 189 2.44 16.97 -3.04
C SER A 189 1.62 17.93 -3.91
N ASP A 190 1.50 19.20 -3.51
CA ASP A 190 0.83 20.27 -4.28
C ASP A 190 1.62 20.69 -5.52
N LYS A 191 2.91 20.35 -5.59
CA LYS A 191 3.80 20.63 -6.72
C LYS A 191 4.05 19.42 -7.63
N LEU A 192 3.47 18.26 -7.33
CA LEU A 192 3.55 17.13 -8.24
C LEU A 192 2.61 17.36 -9.43
N GLN A 193 3.20 17.64 -10.60
CA GLN A 193 2.50 17.45 -11.86
C GLN A 193 2.42 15.95 -12.12
N HIS A 194 1.25 15.36 -11.83
CA HIS A 194 1.00 13.96 -12.12
C HIS A 194 0.54 13.83 -13.57
N ALA A 195 1.25 13.00 -14.34
CA ALA A 195 0.73 12.54 -15.63
C ALA A 195 -0.52 11.70 -15.35
N LEU A 196 -1.68 12.24 -15.70
CA LEU A 196 -2.94 11.51 -15.60
C LEU A 196 -3.10 10.64 -16.85
N PRO A 197 -3.42 9.34 -16.70
CA PRO A 197 -3.79 8.50 -17.83
C PRO A 197 -4.97 9.11 -18.60
N LYS A 198 -5.14 8.75 -19.88
CA LYS A 198 -6.31 9.19 -20.64
C LYS A 198 -7.61 8.76 -19.93
N GLY A 199 -8.54 9.70 -19.74
CA GLY A 199 -9.81 9.45 -19.05
C GLY A 199 -10.38 10.71 -18.40
N ILE A 200 -11.50 10.56 -17.68
CA ILE A 200 -12.11 11.64 -16.89
C ILE A 200 -11.74 11.44 -15.43
N TRP A 201 -10.68 12.10 -15.01
CA TRP A 201 -10.21 12.06 -13.63
C TRP A 201 -10.75 13.25 -12.84
N GLN A 202 -11.41 12.97 -11.73
CA GLN A 202 -11.82 13.96 -10.75
C GLN A 202 -10.96 13.81 -9.50
N SER A 203 -10.29 14.89 -9.11
CA SER A 203 -9.67 14.97 -7.80
C SER A 203 -10.76 15.02 -6.73
N PHE A 204 -10.53 14.33 -5.63
CA PHE A 204 -11.39 14.44 -4.45
C PHE A 204 -10.50 14.48 -3.22
N ASP A 205 -10.97 15.21 -2.21
CA ASP A 205 -10.35 15.23 -0.89
C ASP A 205 -11.22 14.44 0.08
N PHE A 206 -10.61 13.91 1.13
CA PHE A 206 -11.34 13.30 2.24
C PHE A 206 -11.84 14.35 3.25
N GLU A 207 -11.82 15.63 2.84
CA GLU A 207 -12.10 16.81 3.66
C GLU A 207 -11.22 16.85 4.92
N ASP A 208 -9.98 16.39 4.78
CA ASP A 208 -9.02 16.26 5.87
C ASP A 208 -7.75 17.09 5.63
N SER A 209 -7.90 18.15 4.85
CA SER A 209 -6.88 19.17 4.61
C SER A 209 -6.57 19.94 5.90
N HIS A 210 -5.58 19.46 6.67
CA HIS A 210 -5.12 20.14 7.88
C HIS A 210 -4.27 21.38 7.52
N PRO A 211 -4.53 22.57 8.10
CA PRO A 211 -3.81 23.82 7.78
C PRO A 211 -2.30 23.77 8.03
N VAL A 212 -1.85 22.86 8.90
CA VAL A 212 -0.45 22.70 9.34
C VAL A 212 0.29 21.59 8.57
N SER A 213 -0.40 20.80 7.74
CA SER A 213 0.14 19.56 7.15
C SER A 213 1.09 19.78 5.96
N VAL A 214 2.27 20.35 6.21
CA VAL A 214 3.39 20.30 5.25
C VAL A 214 3.91 18.86 5.08
N LEU A 215 3.55 17.95 6.00
CA LEU A 215 4.12 16.61 6.11
C LEU A 215 3.34 15.48 5.43
N GLY A 216 2.06 15.66 5.05
CA GLY A 216 1.18 14.50 4.81
C GLY A 216 0.12 14.59 3.72
N ARG A 217 0.12 15.60 2.84
CA ARG A 217 -0.83 15.62 1.72
C ARG A 217 -0.51 14.48 0.74
N LEU A 218 -1.49 13.60 0.54
CA LEU A 218 -1.55 12.60 -0.51
C LEU A 218 -2.54 13.13 -1.56
N SER A 219 -2.19 13.09 -2.84
CA SER A 219 -3.14 13.44 -3.90
C SER A 219 -3.87 12.18 -4.33
N VAL A 220 -5.21 12.20 -4.34
CA VAL A 220 -6.03 11.06 -4.74
C VAL A 220 -7.05 11.54 -5.76
N SER A 221 -7.17 10.79 -6.86
CA SER A 221 -8.12 11.08 -7.95
C SER A 221 -8.92 9.83 -8.28
N ILE A 222 -10.21 9.99 -8.61
CA ILE A 222 -11.09 8.91 -9.09
C ILE A 222 -11.34 9.10 -10.58
N ASN A 223 -11.25 8.03 -11.37
CA ASN A 223 -11.74 8.04 -12.74
C ASN A 223 -13.24 7.75 -12.77
N HIS A 224 -14.03 8.64 -13.38
CA HIS A 224 -15.48 8.47 -13.58
C HIS A 224 -15.83 7.69 -14.85
N VAL A 225 -14.85 7.42 -15.73
CA VAL A 225 -15.04 6.77 -17.02
C VAL A 225 -13.94 5.74 -17.24
N CYS A 226 -14.12 4.53 -16.71
CA CYS A 226 -13.63 3.29 -17.34
C CYS A 226 -14.08 2.04 -16.58
N PHE A 227 -15.14 1.41 -17.06
CA PHE A 227 -15.25 -0.04 -17.11
C PHE A 227 -15.82 -0.42 -18.48
N PRO A 228 -15.07 -1.07 -19.37
CA PRO A 228 -15.49 -2.38 -19.80
C PRO A 228 -15.19 -3.33 -18.63
N LEU A 229 -16.27 -3.85 -18.04
CA LEU A 229 -16.19 -5.12 -17.31
C LEU A 229 -15.47 -6.13 -18.22
N PHE A 230 -14.36 -6.68 -17.74
CA PHE A 230 -14.00 -8.05 -18.05
C PHE A 230 -14.23 -8.87 -16.79
#